data_AF-A0A367LL24-F1
#
_entry.id   AF-A0A367LL24-F1
#
_cell.length_a   1.000
_cell.length_b   1.000
_cell.length_c   1.000
_cell.angle_alpha   90.00
_cell.angle_beta   90.00
_cell.angle_gamma   90.00
#
_symmetry.space_group_name_H-M   'P 1'
#
loop_
_entity.id
_entity.type
_entity.pdbx_description
1 polymer ?
#
loop_
_entity_poly.entity_id
_entity_poly.type
_entity_poly.pdbx_seq_one_letter_code
_entity_poly.pdbx_strand_id
1 'polypeptide(L)'
;MVTLGWPNKTNDLKLLYPTSILETGWDILFFWIARMIMLGLKMTGQVPFKEVYCHSLVRDSEGRKMSKSLGNVIDPLDVISGISLERLHEKLYQGNLHPGEVQKAIKYQKTAFPDGIPQCGADALRFTMANATTGGADINLDVKV
;
A
#
# COMPACT_ATOMS: atom_id res chain seq x y z
N MET A 1 -17.24 9.30 8.64
CA MET A 1 -18.12 10.08 9.55
C MET A 1 -17.46 11.39 9.97
N VAL A 2 -16.33 11.36 10.69
CA VAL A 2 -15.61 12.60 11.09
C VAL A 2 -15.23 13.46 9.89
N THR A 3 -14.76 12.83 8.80
CA THR A 3 -14.47 13.49 7.52
C THR A 3 -15.67 14.18 6.87
N LEU A 4 -16.90 13.81 7.25
CA LEU A 4 -18.14 14.42 6.79
C LEU A 4 -18.71 15.41 7.82
N GLY A 5 -17.97 15.75 8.87
CA GLY A 5 -18.37 16.73 9.88
C GLY A 5 -19.23 16.18 11.03
N TRP A 6 -19.32 14.85 11.18
CA TRP A 6 -19.91 14.25 12.39
C TRP A 6 -19.16 14.74 13.65
N PRO A 7 -19.85 15.07 14.77
CA PRO A 7 -21.25 14.78 15.09
C PRO A 7 -22.28 15.80 14.58
N ASN A 8 -21.85 16.84 13.87
CA ASN A 8 -22.77 17.83 13.32
C ASN A 8 -23.59 17.22 12.18
N LYS A 9 -24.85 17.66 12.04
CA LYS A 9 -25.74 17.24 10.96
C LYS A 9 -25.47 18.06 9.70
N THR A 10 -24.28 17.88 9.13
CA THR A 10 -23.88 18.55 7.88
C THR A 10 -24.65 17.99 6.69
N ASN A 11 -24.70 18.76 5.60
CA ASN A 11 -25.30 18.30 4.35
C ASN A 11 -24.53 17.11 3.76
N ASP A 12 -23.20 17.12 3.86
CA ASP A 12 -22.34 16.03 3.36
C ASP A 12 -22.60 14.72 4.09
N LEU A 13 -22.77 14.75 5.42
CA LEU A 13 -23.12 13.55 6.16
C LEU A 13 -24.46 12.98 5.71
N LYS A 14 -25.45 13.83 5.40
CA LYS A 14 -26.76 13.39 4.91
C LYS A 14 -26.70 12.79 3.50
N LEU A 15 -25.88 13.35 2.62
CA LEU A 15 -25.82 12.96 1.21
C LEU A 15 -24.86 11.81 0.93
N LEU A 16 -23.75 11.73 1.68
CA LEU A 16 -22.63 10.83 1.37
C LEU A 16 -22.50 9.65 2.34
N TYR A 17 -23.26 9.62 3.44
CA TYR A 17 -23.26 8.49 4.37
C TYR A 17 -24.58 7.69 4.28
N PRO A 18 -24.52 6.36 4.13
CA PRO A 18 -23.33 5.52 3.97
C PRO A 18 -22.69 5.62 2.57
N THR A 19 -21.37 5.41 2.48
CA THR A 19 -20.66 5.45 1.19
C THR A 19 -20.96 4.20 0.34
N SER A 20 -20.71 4.27 -0.97
CA SER A 20 -20.94 3.13 -1.86
C SER A 20 -19.90 2.02 -1.64
N ILE A 21 -18.61 2.36 -1.65
CA ILE A 21 -17.52 1.39 -1.60
C ILE A 21 -16.43 1.82 -0.61
N LEU A 22 -15.83 0.86 0.07
CA LEU A 22 -14.54 0.99 0.76
C LEU A 22 -13.53 0.06 0.09
N GLU A 23 -12.46 0.63 -0.45
CA GLU A 23 -11.33 -0.11 -1.01
C GLU A 23 -10.17 -0.11 -0.01
N THR A 24 -9.57 -1.29 0.21
CA THR A 24 -8.41 -1.46 1.10
C THR A 24 -7.79 -2.84 0.93
N GLY A 25 -6.55 -3.00 1.42
CA GLY A 25 -5.90 -4.30 1.55
C GLY A 25 -6.63 -5.19 2.57
N TRP A 26 -6.61 -6.50 2.31
CA TRP A 26 -7.31 -7.47 3.15
C TRP A 26 -6.71 -7.64 4.57
N ASP A 27 -5.46 -7.21 4.79
CA ASP A 27 -4.75 -7.38 6.07
C ASP A 27 -5.30 -6.54 7.23
N ILE A 28 -6.07 -5.49 6.95
CA ILE A 28 -6.66 -4.63 7.98
C ILE A 28 -8.17 -4.83 8.18
N LEU A 29 -8.75 -5.91 7.63
CA LEU A 29 -10.18 -6.22 7.73
C LEU A 29 -10.70 -6.16 9.17
N PHE A 30 -10.04 -6.84 10.11
CA PHE A 30 -10.47 -6.86 11.52
C PHE A 30 -10.04 -5.62 12.31
N PHE A 31 -8.89 -5.03 11.97
CA PHE A 31 -8.34 -3.90 12.71
C PHE A 31 -9.00 -2.56 12.34
N TRP A 32 -9.53 -2.46 11.12
CA TRP A 32 -10.07 -1.22 10.58
C TRP A 32 -11.55 -1.37 10.19
N ILE A 33 -11.84 -2.21 9.19
CA ILE A 33 -13.18 -2.32 8.60
C ILE A 33 -14.21 -2.72 9.67
N ALA A 34 -13.95 -3.80 10.41
CA ALA A 34 -14.85 -4.25 11.48
C ALA A 34 -15.09 -3.17 12.54
N ARG A 35 -14.06 -2.39 12.90
CA ARG A 35 -14.18 -1.29 13.87
C ARG A 35 -15.00 -0.13 13.34
N MET A 36 -14.85 0.21 12.06
CA MET A 36 -15.70 1.21 11.40
C MET A 36 -17.16 0.77 11.41
N ILE A 37 -17.45 -0.50 11.11
CA ILE A 37 -18.81 -1.05 11.15
C ILE A 37 -19.39 -0.95 12.56
N MET A 38 -18.67 -1.42 13.58
CA MET A 38 -19.11 -1.36 14.98
C MET A 38 -19.41 0.08 15.42
N LEU A 39 -18.51 1.02 15.11
CA LEU A 39 -18.71 2.43 15.46
C LEU A 39 -19.88 3.06 14.70
N GLY A 40 -19.99 2.78 13.40
CA GLY A 40 -21.09 3.26 12.56
C GLY A 40 -22.44 2.78 13.08
N LEU A 41 -22.57 1.48 13.38
CA LEU A 41 -23.76 0.90 13.98
C LEU A 41 -24.07 1.52 15.34
N LYS A 42 -23.05 1.67 16.21
CA LYS A 42 -23.25 2.23 17.55
C LYS A 42 -23.71 3.70 17.53
N MET A 43 -23.19 4.51 16.61
CA MET A 43 -23.43 5.96 16.59
C MET A 43 -24.59 6.38 15.69
N THR A 44 -24.86 5.63 14.62
CA THR A 44 -25.83 6.02 13.58
C THR A 44 -26.86 4.94 13.26
N GLY A 45 -26.70 3.72 13.80
CA GLY A 45 -27.52 2.57 13.45
C GLY A 45 -27.27 2.01 12.04
N GLN A 46 -26.27 2.53 11.32
CA GLN A 46 -26.02 2.19 9.91
C GLN A 46 -24.57 1.74 9.71
N VAL A 47 -24.39 0.80 8.78
CA VAL A 47 -23.06 0.36 8.31
C VAL A 47 -22.45 1.48 7.45
N PRO A 48 -21.17 1.86 7.62
CA PRO A 48 -20.61 3.03 6.95
C PRO A 48 -20.49 2.98 5.42
N PHE A 49 -20.48 1.79 4.85
CA PHE A 49 -20.28 1.51 3.42
C PHE A 49 -21.19 0.36 2.98
N LYS A 50 -21.62 0.35 1.72
CA LYS A 50 -22.44 -0.73 1.16
C LYS A 50 -21.61 -1.93 0.73
N GLU A 51 -20.45 -1.69 0.14
CA GLU A 51 -19.53 -2.72 -0.35
C GLU A 51 -18.11 -2.51 0.14
N VAL A 52 -17.36 -3.61 0.28
CA VAL A 52 -15.93 -3.60 0.61
C VAL A 52 -15.19 -4.35 -0.48
N TYR A 53 -14.27 -3.66 -1.16
CA TYR A 53 -13.37 -4.27 -2.13
C TYR A 53 -12.00 -4.49 -1.48
N CYS A 54 -11.66 -5.75 -1.25
CA CYS A 54 -10.39 -6.16 -0.68
C CYS A 54 -9.39 -6.47 -1.80
N HIS A 55 -8.45 -5.56 -2.05
CA HIS A 55 -7.41 -5.78 -3.05
C HIS A 55 -6.24 -6.61 -2.48
N SER A 56 -5.45 -7.17 -3.40
CA SER A 56 -4.25 -7.97 -3.09
C SER A 56 -3.15 -7.11 -2.43
N LEU A 57 -2.29 -7.75 -1.65
CA LEU A 57 -1.16 -7.07 -1.00
C LEU A 57 0.09 -7.14 -1.88
N VAL A 58 0.77 -6.00 -2.02
CA VAL A 58 2.05 -5.95 -2.73
C VAL A 58 3.17 -6.48 -1.81
N ARG A 59 3.93 -7.42 -2.35
CA ARG A 59 5.08 -8.09 -1.73
C ARG A 59 6.32 -7.82 -2.55
N ASP A 60 7.49 -7.96 -1.91
CA ASP A 60 8.74 -7.92 -2.66
C ASP A 60 8.84 -9.12 -3.62
N SER A 61 9.85 -9.11 -4.50
CA SER A 61 10.09 -10.16 -5.49
C SER A 61 10.34 -11.55 -4.88
N GLU A 62 10.66 -11.63 -3.58
CA GLU A 62 10.87 -12.87 -2.82
C GLU A 62 9.60 -13.31 -2.06
N GLY A 63 8.48 -12.59 -2.19
CA GLY A 63 7.22 -12.88 -1.51
C GLY A 63 7.17 -12.46 -0.04
N ARG A 64 8.10 -11.62 0.44
CA ARG A 64 8.03 -11.06 1.78
C ARG A 64 7.11 -9.84 1.79
N LYS A 65 6.42 -9.64 2.91
CA LYS A 65 5.62 -8.41 3.11
C LYS A 65 6.56 -7.20 3.01
N MET A 66 6.22 -6.24 2.16
CA MET A 66 6.95 -4.98 2.13
C MET A 66 6.74 -4.24 3.45
N SER A 67 7.83 -3.85 4.11
CA SER A 67 7.74 -3.08 5.35
C SER A 67 8.95 -2.18 5.55
N LYS A 68 8.71 -1.00 6.12
CA LYS A 68 9.77 -0.02 6.40
C LYS A 68 10.86 -0.59 7.31
N SER A 69 10.51 -1.49 8.24
CA SER A 69 11.43 -2.13 9.17
C SER A 69 12.38 -3.14 8.51
N LEU A 70 11.97 -3.75 7.38
CA LEU A 70 12.80 -4.70 6.63
C LEU A 70 13.63 -4.04 5.53
N GLY A 71 13.35 -2.78 5.19
CA GLY A 71 14.05 -2.07 4.11
C GLY A 71 13.79 -2.60 2.71
N ASN A 72 12.77 -3.44 2.53
CA ASN A 72 12.39 -4.04 1.25
C ASN A 72 11.23 -3.30 0.56
N VAL A 73 10.93 -2.07 0.98
CA VAL A 73 9.90 -1.23 0.35
C VAL A 73 10.47 -0.63 -0.93
N ILE A 74 9.76 -0.83 -2.03
CA ILE A 74 10.02 -0.15 -3.29
C ILE A 74 9.15 1.11 -3.31
N ASP A 75 9.78 2.27 -3.46
CA ASP A 75 9.07 3.54 -3.59
C ASP A 75 8.45 3.62 -5.00
N PRO A 76 7.14 3.86 -5.15
CA PRO A 76 6.53 3.98 -6.47
C PRO A 76 7.14 5.13 -7.30
N LEU A 77 7.66 6.18 -6.67
CA LEU A 77 8.32 7.29 -7.38
C LEU A 77 9.64 6.86 -8.03
N ASP A 78 10.35 5.94 -7.37
CA ASP A 78 11.59 5.35 -7.87
C ASP A 78 11.32 4.47 -9.10
N VAL A 79 10.17 3.79 -9.17
CA VAL A 79 9.73 3.03 -10.36
C VAL A 79 9.29 3.97 -11.48
N ILE A 80 8.60 5.06 -11.14
CA ILE A 80 8.10 6.02 -12.13
C ILE A 80 9.23 6.78 -12.80
N SER A 81 10.21 7.24 -12.01
CA SER A 81 11.26 8.17 -12.46
C SER A 81 12.61 7.50 -12.67
N GLY A 82 12.77 6.25 -12.24
CA GLY A 82 14.05 5.55 -12.18
C GLY A 82 14.89 6.01 -10.98
N ILE A 83 15.77 5.13 -10.52
CA ILE A 83 16.74 5.43 -9.46
C ILE A 83 17.98 4.54 -9.60
N SER A 84 19.17 5.11 -9.39
CA SER A 84 20.43 4.36 -9.37
C SER A 84 20.57 3.53 -8.08
N LEU A 85 21.32 2.44 -8.15
CA LEU A 85 21.60 1.57 -6.99
C LEU A 85 22.22 2.33 -5.80
N GLU A 86 23.09 3.31 -6.05
CA GLU A 86 23.74 4.11 -5.01
C GLU A 86 22.70 4.89 -4.19
N ARG A 87 21.76 5.54 -4.88
CA ARG A 87 20.66 6.29 -4.26
C ARG A 87 19.68 5.37 -3.52
N LEU A 88 19.44 4.16 -4.01
CA LEU A 88 18.66 3.14 -3.29
C LEU A 88 19.31 2.79 -1.95
N HIS A 89 20.65 2.61 -1.93
CA HIS A 89 21.39 2.37 -0.69
C HIS A 89 21.36 3.58 0.24
N GLU A 90 21.52 4.80 -0.27
CA GLU A 90 21.44 6.03 0.55
C GLU A 90 20.10 6.14 1.28
N LYS A 91 18.98 5.82 0.60
CA LYS A 91 17.64 5.84 1.20
C LYS A 91 17.51 4.88 2.39
N LEU A 92 18.24 3.75 2.41
CA LEU A 92 18.22 2.82 3.55
C LEU A 92 18.79 3.44 4.82
N TYR A 93 19.79 4.33 4.70
CA TYR A 93 20.41 5.01 5.84
C TYR A 93 19.60 6.20 6.36
N GLN A 94 18.67 6.74 5.57
CA GLN A 94 17.74 7.77 6.01
C GLN A 94 16.59 7.20 6.86
N GLY A 95 16.31 5.91 6.73
CA GLY A 95 15.24 5.23 7.45
C GLY A 95 15.63 4.85 8.89
N ASN A 96 14.62 4.60 9.72
CA ASN A 96 14.79 4.06 11.07
C ASN A 96 14.92 2.53 11.03
N LEU A 97 15.96 2.02 10.35
CA LEU A 97 16.21 0.59 10.22
C LEU A 97 17.27 0.14 11.22
N HIS A 98 17.11 -1.08 11.73
CA HIS A 98 18.18 -1.71 12.50
C HIS A 98 19.40 -1.96 11.60
N PRO A 99 20.66 -1.72 12.06
CA PRO A 99 21.85 -1.87 11.23
C PRO A 99 21.97 -3.24 10.54
N GLY A 100 21.52 -4.31 11.19
CA GLY A 100 21.48 -5.65 10.60
C GLY A 100 20.50 -5.79 9.43
N GLU A 101 19.37 -5.07 9.45
CA GLU A 101 18.41 -5.05 8.35
C GLU A 101 18.90 -4.19 7.18
N VAL A 102 19.65 -3.11 7.46
CA VAL A 102 20.30 -2.32 6.40
C VAL A 102 21.23 -3.20 5.55
N GLN A 103 22.05 -4.04 6.18
CA GLN A 103 22.96 -4.93 5.43
C GLN A 103 22.20 -5.97 4.59
N LYS A 104 21.11 -6.52 5.13
CA LYS A 104 20.24 -7.44 4.38
C LYS A 104 19.56 -6.75 3.20
N ALA A 105 19.06 -5.53 3.40
CA ALA A 105 18.42 -4.74 2.36
C ALA A 105 19.40 -4.34 1.26
N ILE A 106 20.64 -3.96 1.59
CA ILE A 106 21.72 -3.70 0.62
C ILE A 106 22.00 -4.94 -0.23
N LYS A 107 22.13 -6.11 0.41
CA LYS A 107 22.37 -7.38 -0.30
C LYS A 107 21.20 -7.72 -1.25
N TYR A 108 19.97 -7.50 -0.79
CA TYR A 108 18.77 -7.67 -1.60
C TYR A 108 18.75 -6.72 -2.80
N GLN A 109 18.95 -5.41 -2.57
CA GLN A 109 18.95 -4.40 -3.63
C GLN A 109 20.02 -4.67 -4.70
N LYS A 110 21.23 -5.11 -4.32
CA LYS A 110 22.27 -5.53 -5.28
C LYS A 110 21.88 -6.71 -6.16
N THR A 111 21.03 -7.61 -5.65
CA THR A 111 20.60 -8.83 -6.37
C THR A 111 19.35 -8.57 -7.20
N ALA A 112 18.43 -7.78 -6.68
CA ALA A 112 17.15 -7.46 -7.32
C ALA A 112 17.32 -6.35 -8.36
N PHE A 113 18.14 -5.33 -8.07
CA PHE A 113 18.30 -4.10 -8.85
C PHE A 113 19.79 -3.77 -9.07
N PRO A 114 20.57 -4.64 -9.73
CA PRO A 114 22.02 -4.47 -9.89
C PRO A 114 22.40 -3.13 -10.57
N ASP A 115 21.59 -2.69 -11.52
CA ASP A 115 21.77 -1.42 -12.26
C ASP A 115 20.86 -0.29 -11.74
N GLY A 116 20.22 -0.50 -10.58
CA GLY A 116 19.13 0.34 -10.09
C GLY A 116 17.76 -0.07 -10.65
N ILE A 117 16.76 0.79 -10.45
CA ILE A 117 15.42 0.61 -11.00
C ILE A 117 15.32 1.47 -12.27
N PRO A 118 14.98 0.89 -13.43
CA PRO A 118 14.80 1.66 -14.64
C PRO A 118 13.57 2.57 -14.54
N GLN A 119 13.57 3.66 -15.32
CA GLN A 119 12.40 4.51 -15.43
C GLN A 119 11.29 3.78 -16.20
N CYS A 120 10.20 3.41 -15.51
CA CYS A 120 9.06 2.72 -16.14
C CYS A 120 7.90 3.67 -16.47
N GLY A 121 7.76 4.78 -15.74
CA GLY A 121 6.63 5.70 -15.86
C GLY A 121 5.37 5.25 -15.11
N ALA A 122 4.45 6.20 -14.90
CA ALA A 122 3.24 5.98 -14.10
C ALA A 122 2.24 5.01 -14.74
N ASP A 123 2.11 5.03 -16.06
CA ASP A 123 1.15 4.18 -16.77
C ASP A 123 1.58 2.71 -16.75
N ALA A 124 2.87 2.43 -16.96
CA ALA A 124 3.40 1.08 -16.84
C ALA A 124 3.16 0.51 -15.43
N LEU A 125 3.44 1.29 -14.38
CA LEU A 125 3.17 0.89 -13.00
C LEU A 125 1.68 0.61 -12.78
N ARG A 126 0.79 1.50 -13.23
CA ARG A 126 -0.67 1.35 -13.06
C ARG A 126 -1.21 0.13 -13.80
N PHE A 127 -0.85 -0.07 -15.06
CA PHE A 127 -1.33 -1.20 -15.83
C PHE A 127 -0.81 -2.52 -15.29
N THR A 128 0.45 -2.58 -14.85
CA THR A 128 1.00 -3.77 -14.19
C THR A 128 0.22 -4.10 -12.93
N MET A 129 -0.06 -3.12 -12.06
CA MET A 129 -0.84 -3.35 -10.84
C MET A 129 -2.28 -3.78 -11.14
N ALA A 130 -2.95 -3.12 -12.09
CA ALA A 130 -4.32 -3.45 -12.48
C ALA A 130 -4.44 -4.84 -13.13
N ASN A 131 -3.41 -5.29 -13.85
CA ASN A 131 -3.35 -6.63 -14.40
C ASN A 131 -3.08 -7.67 -13.29
N ALA A 132 -2.17 -7.36 -12.36
CA ALA A 132 -1.74 -8.28 -11.30
C ALA A 132 -2.83 -8.60 -10.25
N THR A 133 -3.84 -7.73 -10.08
CA THR A 133 -4.96 -7.97 -9.16
C THR A 133 -5.88 -9.14 -9.56
N THR A 134 -5.75 -9.66 -10.78
CA THR A 134 -6.51 -10.84 -11.25
C THR A 134 -5.99 -12.17 -10.68
N GLY A 135 -4.79 -12.19 -10.08
CA GLY A 135 -4.03 -13.43 -9.83
C GLY A 135 -4.09 -14.04 -8.42
N GLY A 136 -4.66 -13.38 -7.40
CA GLY A 136 -4.77 -13.94 -6.05
C GLY A 136 -4.61 -12.93 -4.91
N ALA A 137 -4.37 -13.41 -3.69
CA ALA A 137 -4.31 -12.58 -2.48
C ALA A 137 -3.09 -11.66 -2.38
N ASP A 138 -2.02 -11.97 -3.10
CA ASP A 138 -0.73 -11.29 -3.03
C ASP A 138 -0.14 -11.05 -4.43
N ILE A 139 0.53 -9.91 -4.60
CA ILE A 139 1.24 -9.50 -5.82
C ILE A 139 2.73 -9.43 -5.48
N ASN A 140 3.52 -10.37 -5.99
CA ASN A 140 4.98 -10.28 -5.89
C ASN A 140 5.48 -9.31 -6.96
N LEU A 141 5.88 -8.11 -6.54
CA LEU A 141 6.34 -7.08 -7.46
C LEU A 141 7.78 -7.36 -7.87
N ASP A 142 7.96 -7.59 -9.17
CA ASP A 142 9.27 -7.59 -9.82
C ASP A 142 9.33 -6.40 -10.79
N VAL A 143 10.44 -5.66 -10.74
CA VAL A 143 10.68 -4.48 -11.59
C VAL A 143 11.80 -4.77 -12.60
N LYS A 144 12.26 -6.02 -12.69
CA LYS A 144 13.11 -6.48 -13.80
C LYS A 144 12.29 -6.43 -15.09
N VAL A 145 12.78 -5.64 -16.04
CA VAL A 145 12.28 -5.60 -17.43
C VAL A 145 13.07 -6.59 -18.26
#